data_AF-A0A7W3WUC5-F1
#
_entry.id   AF-A0A7W3WUC5-F1
#
_cell.length_a   1.000
_cell.length_b   1.000
_cell.length_c   1.000
_cell.angle_alpha   90.00
_cell.angle_beta   90.00
_cell.angle_gamma   90.00
#
_symmetry.space_group_name_H-M   'P 1'
#
loop_
_entity.id
_entity.type
_entity.pdbx_description
1 polymer ?
#
loop_
_entity_poly.entity_id
_entity_poly.type
_entity_poly.pdbx_seq_one_letter_code
_entity_poly.pdbx_strand_id
1 'polypeptide(L)'
;MPAGRAVVSVMERASGLVGWGAQWWAAHWVAVVCVGVLGGGLAAGTWAWWRRQVRQALEERVRVVLVPADGFDPSLEEIGWFADQLAQVPAAAGAVPRRAAGVRMRLFCEGGQLGYAVEGPERAAALLRTSAYADVEVGSGQEEDGGVPGIRFEGAPPLKASAGEKG
;
A
#
# COMPACT_ATOMS: atom_id res chain seq x y z
N MET A 1 -43.49 67.91 -12.62
CA MET A 1 -42.79 67.00 -11.69
C MET A 1 -41.93 65.98 -12.47
N PRO A 2 -40.70 66.31 -12.88
CA PRO A 2 -39.78 65.37 -13.56
C PRO A 2 -38.77 64.67 -12.63
N ALA A 3 -38.54 65.20 -11.42
CA ALA A 3 -37.49 64.70 -10.51
C ALA A 3 -37.74 63.27 -9.97
N GLY A 4 -39.00 62.89 -9.73
CA GLY A 4 -39.33 61.57 -9.18
C GLY A 4 -39.01 60.39 -10.12
N ARG A 5 -39.15 60.58 -11.44
CA ARG A 5 -38.84 59.52 -12.42
C ARG A 5 -37.34 59.27 -12.58
N ALA A 6 -36.52 60.31 -12.44
CA ALA A 6 -35.07 60.18 -12.54
C ALA A 6 -34.50 59.36 -11.36
N VAL A 7 -34.99 59.63 -10.15
CA VAL A 7 -34.58 58.92 -8.93
C VAL A 7 -34.95 57.44 -8.99
N VAL A 8 -36.16 57.11 -9.43
CA VAL A 8 -36.60 55.71 -9.59
C VAL A 8 -35.73 54.95 -10.58
N SER A 9 -35.36 55.55 -11.72
CA SER A 9 -34.53 54.86 -12.73
C SER A 9 -33.07 54.64 -12.26
N VAL A 10 -32.53 55.54 -11.45
CA VAL A 10 -31.19 55.40 -10.86
C VAL A 10 -31.20 54.32 -9.78
N MET A 11 -32.26 54.26 -8.98
CA MET A 11 -32.43 53.27 -7.92
C MET A 11 -32.65 51.85 -8.49
N GLU A 12 -33.42 51.70 -9.59
CA GLU A 12 -33.57 50.43 -10.31
C GLU A 12 -32.23 49.92 -10.90
N ARG A 13 -31.43 50.82 -11.49
CA ARG A 13 -30.09 50.46 -12.01
C ARG A 13 -29.11 50.10 -10.90
N ALA A 14 -29.17 50.80 -9.76
CA ALA A 14 -28.35 50.47 -8.58
C ALA A 14 -28.73 49.10 -8.00
N SER A 15 -30.03 48.78 -7.91
CA SER A 15 -30.48 47.45 -7.47
C SER A 15 -30.08 46.32 -8.43
N GLY A 16 -30.08 46.60 -9.75
CA GLY A 16 -29.63 45.64 -10.76
C GLY A 16 -28.13 45.33 -10.67
N LEU A 17 -27.29 46.33 -10.41
CA LEU A 17 -25.84 46.16 -10.24
C LEU A 17 -25.49 45.41 -8.95
N VAL A 18 -26.21 45.68 -7.85
CA VAL A 18 -26.05 44.96 -6.58
C VAL A 18 -26.50 43.50 -6.73
N GLY A 19 -27.62 43.24 -7.41
CA GLY A 19 -28.08 41.89 -7.72
C GLY A 19 -27.14 41.11 -8.64
N TRP A 20 -26.55 41.79 -9.63
CA TRP A 20 -25.59 41.18 -10.55
C TRP A 20 -24.27 40.81 -9.86
N GLY A 21 -23.77 41.67 -8.97
CA GLY A 21 -22.61 41.35 -8.12
C GLY A 21 -22.89 40.20 -7.15
N ALA A 22 -24.07 40.19 -6.52
CA ALA A 22 -24.48 39.12 -5.62
C ALA A 22 -24.62 37.76 -6.33
N GLN A 23 -25.19 37.73 -7.54
CA GLN A 23 -25.30 36.47 -8.31
C GLN A 23 -23.91 35.94 -8.70
N TRP A 24 -22.99 36.83 -9.08
CA TRP A 24 -21.63 36.45 -9.45
C TRP A 24 -20.88 35.85 -8.25
N TRP A 25 -21.03 36.47 -7.08
CA TRP A 25 -20.42 35.98 -5.85
C TRP A 25 -21.01 34.62 -5.43
N ALA A 26 -22.34 34.48 -5.51
CA ALA A 26 -23.01 33.22 -5.23
C ALA A 26 -22.56 32.10 -6.18
N ALA A 27 -22.51 32.37 -7.49
CA ALA A 27 -22.05 31.42 -8.50
C ALA A 27 -20.59 31.01 -8.27
N HIS A 28 -19.72 31.95 -7.87
CA HIS A 28 -18.34 31.66 -7.55
C HIS A 28 -18.20 30.69 -6.37
N TRP A 29 -18.93 30.93 -5.27
CA TRP A 29 -18.91 30.02 -4.12
C TRP A 29 -19.49 28.65 -4.44
N VAL A 30 -20.56 28.58 -5.22
CA VAL A 30 -21.11 27.29 -5.71
C VAL A 30 -20.06 26.54 -6.51
N ALA A 31 -19.37 27.20 -7.44
CA ALA A 31 -18.32 26.57 -8.23
C ALA A 31 -17.17 26.04 -7.36
N VAL A 32 -16.72 26.82 -6.37
CA VAL A 32 -15.67 26.40 -5.42
C VAL A 32 -16.11 25.16 -4.63
N VAL A 33 -17.34 25.13 -4.12
CA VAL A 33 -17.88 23.97 -3.41
C VAL A 33 -17.98 22.76 -4.33
N CYS A 34 -18.49 22.92 -5.55
CA CYS A 34 -18.57 21.84 -6.53
C CYS A 34 -17.19 21.25 -6.83
N VAL A 35 -16.18 22.09 -7.08
CA VAL A 35 -14.80 21.64 -7.31
C VAL A 35 -14.24 20.93 -6.08
N GLY A 36 -14.48 21.46 -4.87
CA GLY A 36 -14.04 20.85 -3.62
C GLY A 36 -14.65 19.47 -3.39
N VAL A 37 -15.97 19.32 -3.63
CA VAL A 37 -16.69 18.05 -3.48
C VAL A 37 -16.23 17.03 -4.52
N LEU A 38 -16.10 17.44 -5.79
CA LEU A 38 -15.65 16.54 -6.86
C LEU A 38 -14.18 16.12 -6.64
N GLY A 39 -13.30 17.06 -6.32
CA GLY A 39 -11.91 16.79 -6.01
C GLY A 39 -11.74 15.89 -4.78
N GLY A 40 -12.48 16.19 -3.71
CA GLY A 40 -12.50 15.38 -2.49
C GLY A 40 -13.03 13.96 -2.73
N GLY A 41 -14.10 13.82 -3.52
CA GLY A 41 -14.66 12.53 -3.90
C GLY A 41 -13.68 11.68 -4.72
N LEU A 42 -13.00 12.28 -5.70
CA LEU A 42 -11.96 11.62 -6.49
C LEU A 42 -10.76 11.20 -5.63
N ALA A 43 -10.30 12.06 -4.73
CA ALA A 43 -9.21 11.74 -3.82
C ALA A 43 -9.58 10.59 -2.86
N ALA A 44 -10.77 10.63 -2.29
CA ALA A 44 -11.27 9.56 -1.41
C ALA A 44 -11.42 8.24 -2.17
N GLY A 45 -11.95 8.29 -3.40
CA GLY A 45 -12.14 7.13 -4.27
C GLY A 45 -10.81 6.48 -4.65
N THR A 46 -9.84 7.27 -5.13
CA THR A 46 -8.50 6.77 -5.49
C THR A 46 -7.77 6.19 -4.28
N TRP A 47 -7.88 6.84 -3.12
CA TRP A 47 -7.30 6.32 -1.88
C TRP A 47 -7.92 5.01 -1.42
N ALA A 48 -9.26 4.90 -1.47
CA ALA A 48 -9.97 3.67 -1.12
C ALA A 48 -9.59 2.53 -2.08
N TRP A 49 -9.52 2.80 -3.38
CA TRP A 49 -9.07 1.84 -4.38
C TRP A 49 -7.63 1.37 -4.12
N TRP A 50 -6.70 2.31 -3.88
CA TRP A 50 -5.31 1.98 -3.56
C TRP A 50 -5.19 1.12 -2.30
N ARG A 51 -5.95 1.44 -1.25
CA ARG A 51 -5.97 0.63 -0.02
C ARG A 51 -6.50 -0.79 -0.25
N ARG A 52 -7.51 -0.95 -1.12
CA ARG A 52 -8.00 -2.28 -1.49
C ARG A 52 -6.94 -3.07 -2.26
N GLN A 53 -6.27 -2.45 -3.23
CA GLN A 53 -5.18 -3.08 -3.98
C GLN A 53 -4.02 -3.51 -3.08
N VAL A 54 -3.62 -2.67 -2.12
CA VAL A 54 -2.59 -3.04 -1.13
C VAL A 54 -3.04 -4.22 -0.27
N ARG A 55 -4.30 -4.25 0.16
CA ARG A 55 -4.83 -5.33 0.98
C ARG A 55 -4.87 -6.65 0.20
N GLN A 56 -5.44 -6.64 -1.00
CA GLN A 56 -5.50 -7.81 -1.87
C GLN A 56 -4.10 -8.36 -2.16
N ALA A 57 -3.15 -7.50 -2.53
CA ALA A 57 -1.78 -7.92 -2.79
C ALA A 57 -1.04 -8.46 -1.55
N LEU A 58 -1.49 -8.15 -0.33
CA LEU A 58 -0.97 -8.72 0.90
C LEU A 58 -1.64 -10.05 1.25
N GLU A 59 -2.92 -10.21 0.90
CA GLU A 59 -3.70 -11.44 1.08
C GLU A 59 -3.27 -12.53 0.07
N GLU A 60 -2.92 -12.14 -1.16
CA GLU A 60 -2.42 -13.01 -2.24
C GLU A 60 -0.94 -13.39 -2.08
N ARG A 61 -0.40 -13.39 -0.86
CA ARG A 61 0.99 -13.78 -0.64
C ARG A 61 1.11 -15.28 -0.49
N VAL A 62 2.07 -15.86 -1.20
CA VAL A 62 2.37 -17.29 -1.13
C VAL A 62 3.49 -17.49 -0.12
N ARG A 63 3.28 -18.46 0.79
CA ARG A 63 4.28 -18.97 1.70
C ARG A 63 4.84 -20.28 1.14
N VAL A 64 6.16 -20.43 1.20
CA VAL A 64 6.89 -21.63 0.84
C VAL A 64 7.73 -22.03 2.05
N VAL A 65 7.62 -23.29 2.48
CA VAL A 65 8.41 -23.82 3.59
C VAL A 65 9.64 -24.52 3.01
N LEU A 66 10.79 -24.17 3.55
CA LEU A 66 12.10 -24.72 3.24
C LEU A 66 12.52 -25.58 4.44
N VAL A 67 12.62 -26.89 4.22
CA VAL A 67 13.02 -27.86 5.24
C VAL A 67 14.46 -28.27 4.95
N PRO A 68 15.42 -27.85 5.79
CA PRO A 68 16.81 -28.27 5.64
C PRO A 68 16.95 -29.75 6.01
N ALA A 69 17.80 -30.47 5.27
CA ALA A 69 18.18 -31.83 5.62
C ALA A 69 19.06 -31.87 6.88
N ASP A 70 19.18 -33.06 7.48
CA ASP A 70 20.06 -33.28 8.62
C ASP A 70 21.52 -32.97 8.23
N GLY A 71 22.15 -32.04 8.96
CA GLY A 71 23.53 -31.60 8.70
C GLY A 71 23.67 -30.47 7.68
N PHE A 72 22.58 -29.81 7.30
CA PHE A 72 22.61 -28.60 6.47
C PHE A 72 23.57 -27.54 7.04
N ASP A 73 24.64 -27.25 6.28
CA ASP A 73 25.64 -26.23 6.59
C ASP A 73 26.03 -25.50 5.29
N PRO A 74 25.23 -24.49 4.88
CA PRO A 74 25.42 -23.82 3.60
C PRO A 74 26.70 -23.00 3.61
N SER A 75 27.44 -23.05 2.51
CA SER A 75 28.58 -22.17 2.29
C SER A 75 28.14 -20.70 2.18
N LEU A 76 29.06 -19.78 2.47
CA LEU A 76 28.80 -18.34 2.30
C LEU A 76 28.42 -17.98 0.85
N GLU A 77 28.91 -18.72 -0.13
CA GLU A 77 28.58 -18.53 -1.54
C GLU A 77 27.12 -18.90 -1.84
N GLU A 78 26.65 -20.05 -1.34
CA GLU A 78 25.25 -20.47 -1.48
C GLU A 78 24.29 -19.51 -0.77
N ILE A 79 24.69 -18.98 0.39
CA ILE A 79 23.95 -17.92 1.09
C ILE A 79 23.84 -16.67 0.20
N GLY A 80 24.94 -16.30 -0.48
CA GLY A 80 24.97 -15.18 -1.42
C GLY A 80 24.03 -15.38 -2.61
N TRP A 81 24.05 -16.56 -3.23
CA TRP A 81 23.16 -16.88 -4.36
C TRP A 81 21.70 -16.85 -3.95
N PHE A 82 21.38 -17.37 -2.77
CA PHE A 82 20.02 -17.28 -2.25
C PHE A 82 19.60 -15.83 -1.97
N ALA A 83 20.48 -15.01 -1.41
CA ALA A 83 20.22 -13.59 -1.19
C ALA A 83 19.96 -12.85 -2.52
N ASP A 84 20.76 -13.11 -3.55
CA ASP A 84 20.58 -12.53 -4.89
C ASP A 84 19.27 -12.98 -5.55
N GLN A 85 18.87 -14.24 -5.36
CA GLN A 85 17.57 -14.74 -5.81
C GLN A 85 16.41 -13.99 -5.11
N LEU A 86 16.50 -13.80 -3.79
CA LEU A 86 15.48 -13.05 -3.05
C LEU A 86 15.43 -11.56 -3.44
N ALA A 87 16.57 -10.97 -3.80
CA ALA A 87 16.65 -9.59 -4.27
C ALA A 87 15.91 -9.38 -5.60
N GLN A 88 15.72 -10.42 -6.40
CA GLN A 88 15.00 -10.37 -7.68
C GLN A 88 13.47 -10.47 -7.52
N VAL A 89 12.96 -10.91 -6.37
CA VAL A 89 11.52 -11.10 -6.12
C VAL A 89 10.70 -9.82 -6.35
N PRO A 90 11.11 -8.62 -5.88
CA PRO A 90 10.35 -7.39 -6.15
C PRO A 90 10.25 -7.06 -7.63
N ALA A 91 11.29 -7.36 -8.43
CA ALA A 91 11.27 -7.17 -9.87
C ALA A 91 10.30 -8.14 -10.55
N ALA A 92 10.29 -9.41 -10.13
CA ALA A 92 9.37 -10.44 -10.63
C ALA A 92 7.90 -10.18 -10.24
N ALA A 93 7.65 -9.49 -9.13
CA ALA A 93 6.30 -9.13 -8.69
C ALA A 93 5.61 -8.10 -9.61
N GLY A 94 6.39 -7.30 -10.34
CA GLY A 94 5.89 -6.28 -11.27
C GLY A 94 5.18 -5.11 -10.57
N ALA A 95 4.04 -4.68 -11.10
CA ALA A 95 3.30 -3.50 -10.63
C ALA A 95 2.49 -3.77 -9.34
N VAL A 96 3.17 -4.23 -8.28
CA VAL A 96 2.60 -4.44 -6.95
C VAL A 96 3.04 -3.29 -6.03
N PRO A 97 2.20 -2.81 -5.10
CA PRO A 97 2.62 -1.78 -4.15
C PRO A 97 3.91 -2.18 -3.41
N ARG A 98 4.84 -1.24 -3.23
CA ARG A 98 6.16 -1.50 -2.61
C ARG A 98 6.09 -2.24 -1.27
N ARG A 99 5.02 -2.00 -0.49
CA ARG A 99 4.77 -2.69 0.79
C ARG A 99 4.43 -4.17 0.65
N ALA A 100 3.86 -4.58 -0.48
CA ALA A 100 3.47 -5.96 -0.76
C ALA A 100 4.52 -6.71 -1.60
N ALA A 101 5.40 -6.00 -2.31
CA ALA A 101 6.43 -6.58 -3.18
C ALA A 101 7.64 -7.24 -2.47
N GLY A 102 7.83 -6.99 -1.17
CA GLY A 102 8.99 -7.51 -0.42
C GLY A 102 8.91 -9.01 -0.11
N VAL A 103 10.02 -9.59 0.33
CA VAL A 103 10.06 -10.95 0.88
C VAL A 103 10.02 -10.89 2.41
N ARG A 104 9.38 -11.87 3.05
CA ARG A 104 9.50 -12.11 4.49
C ARG A 104 10.05 -13.50 4.71
N MET A 105 11.08 -13.61 5.54
CA MET A 105 11.56 -14.88 6.03
C MET A 105 11.13 -15.04 7.49
N ARG A 106 10.57 -16.20 7.81
CA ARG A 106 10.23 -16.59 9.18
C ARG A 106 11.05 -17.82 9.51
N LEU A 107 11.68 -17.79 10.67
CA LEU A 107 12.33 -18.95 11.25
C LEU A 107 11.38 -19.49 12.31
N PHE A 108 11.18 -20.80 12.31
CA PHE A 108 10.38 -21.49 13.30
C PHE A 108 11.05 -22.81 13.68
N CYS A 109 10.65 -23.38 14.81
CA CYS A 109 11.14 -24.67 15.25
C CYS A 109 9.94 -25.53 15.61
N GLU A 110 9.84 -26.68 14.97
CA GLU A 110 8.76 -27.65 15.19
C GLU A 110 9.39 -29.02 15.43
N GLY A 111 8.98 -29.70 16.51
CA GLY A 111 9.54 -31.01 16.84
C GLY A 111 11.05 -31.03 17.12
N GLY A 112 11.67 -29.87 17.40
CA GLY A 112 13.11 -29.75 17.58
C GLY A 112 13.89 -29.58 16.27
N GLN A 113 13.21 -29.50 15.13
CA GLN A 113 13.81 -29.21 13.83
C GLN A 113 13.58 -27.74 13.45
N LEU A 114 14.62 -27.12 12.88
CA LEU A 114 14.56 -25.74 12.39
C LEU A 114 13.90 -25.70 11.01
N GLY A 115 12.83 -24.92 10.89
CA GLY A 115 12.14 -24.66 9.63
C GLY A 115 12.29 -23.21 9.20
N TYR A 116 12.32 -22.98 7.89
CA TYR A 116 12.34 -21.65 7.30
C TYR A 116 11.11 -21.48 6.41
N ALA A 117 10.31 -20.45 6.64
CA ALA A 117 9.22 -20.08 5.73
C ALA A 117 9.55 -18.79 5.01
N VAL A 118 9.47 -18.81 3.68
CA VAL A 118 9.66 -17.65 2.82
C VAL A 118 8.31 -17.25 2.25
N GLU A 119 7.91 -16.01 2.49
CA GLU A 119 6.64 -15.43 2.03
C GLU A 119 6.91 -14.29 1.06
N GLY A 120 6.20 -14.28 -0.06
CA GLY A 120 6.29 -13.20 -1.04
C GLY A 120 5.08 -13.16 -1.97
N PRO A 121 5.10 -12.26 -2.97
CA PRO A 121 4.00 -12.09 -3.92
C PRO A 121 3.74 -13.39 -4.71
N GLU A 122 2.47 -13.75 -4.93
CA GLU A 122 2.10 -14.92 -5.74
C GLU A 122 2.75 -14.92 -7.13
N ARG A 123 2.88 -13.74 -7.75
CA ARG A 123 3.53 -13.58 -9.06
C ARG A 123 5.00 -14.04 -9.07
N ALA A 124 5.66 -14.03 -7.91
CA ALA A 124 7.02 -14.52 -7.75
C ALA A 124 7.09 -15.93 -7.13
N ALA A 125 5.96 -16.62 -6.97
CA ALA A 125 5.91 -17.93 -6.33
C ALA A 125 6.81 -18.96 -7.01
N ALA A 126 6.97 -18.90 -8.34
CA ALA A 126 7.89 -19.78 -9.05
C ALA A 126 9.35 -19.58 -8.58
N LEU A 127 9.79 -18.33 -8.41
CA LEU A 127 11.13 -18.04 -7.89
C LEU A 127 11.29 -18.46 -6.43
N LEU A 128 10.24 -18.33 -5.63
CA LEU A 128 10.27 -18.74 -4.21
C LEU A 128 10.29 -20.27 -4.04
N ARG A 129 9.74 -21.01 -5.00
CA ARG A 129 9.72 -22.48 -5.00
C ARG A 129 10.98 -23.10 -5.56
N THR A 130 11.85 -22.32 -6.21
CA THR A 130 13.17 -22.79 -6.61
C THR A 130 14.08 -22.77 -5.38
N SER A 131 14.46 -23.94 -4.86
CA SER A 131 15.48 -23.98 -3.82
C SER A 131 16.82 -23.56 -4.42
N ALA A 132 17.49 -22.61 -3.75
CA ALA A 132 18.86 -22.23 -4.10
C ALA A 132 19.91 -23.15 -3.44
N TYR A 133 19.48 -24.00 -2.50
CA TYR A 133 20.32 -24.92 -1.76
C TYR A 133 20.05 -26.37 -2.20
N ALA A 134 21.11 -27.16 -2.32
CA ALA A 134 21.03 -28.56 -2.73
C ALA A 134 20.32 -29.44 -1.69
N ASP A 135 20.59 -29.22 -0.40
CA ASP A 135 20.09 -30.03 0.72
C ASP A 135 18.86 -29.44 1.42
N VAL A 136 18.04 -28.69 0.67
CA VAL A 136 16.81 -28.08 1.18
C VAL A 136 15.63 -28.53 0.35
N GLU A 137 14.68 -29.18 0.99
CA GLU A 137 13.42 -29.56 0.37
C GLU A 137 12.41 -28.42 0.44
N VAL A 138 11.67 -28.25 -0.66
CA VAL A 138 10.60 -27.27 -0.76
C VAL A 138 9.29 -27.95 -0.39
N GLY A 139 8.90 -27.78 0.86
CA GLY A 139 7.60 -28.22 1.34
C GLY A 139 6.48 -27.39 0.70
N SER A 140 5.41 -28.06 0.29
CA SER A 140 4.14 -27.43 -0.10
C SER A 140 3.34 -26.91 1.11
N GLY A 141 3.96 -26.90 2.29
CA GLY A 141 3.36 -26.57 3.57
C GLY A 141 2.70 -25.19 3.56
N GLN A 142 1.39 -25.19 3.31
CA GLN A 142 0.53 -24.42 4.19
C GLN A 142 0.77 -24.99 5.60
N GLU A 143 1.72 -24.41 6.35
CA GLU A 143 1.49 -24.30 7.79
C GLU A 143 0.04 -23.82 7.93
N GLU A 144 -0.81 -24.56 8.64
CA GLU A 144 -2.02 -23.98 9.18
C GLU A 144 -1.61 -22.63 9.77
N ASP A 145 -2.41 -21.60 9.50
CA ASP A 145 -2.15 -20.22 9.87
C ASP A 145 -2.20 -20.02 11.40
N GLY A 146 -1.37 -20.75 12.14
CA GLY A 146 -0.88 -20.44 13.46
C GLY A 146 0.06 -19.26 13.34
N GLY A 147 -0.44 -18.15 12.80
CA GLY A 147 0.24 -16.89 12.82
C GLY A 147 0.66 -16.63 14.26
N VAL A 148 1.97 -16.67 14.53
CA VAL A 148 2.53 -16.20 15.81
C VAL A 148 1.92 -14.80 16.00
N PRO A 149 1.04 -14.61 16.99
CA PRO A 149 0.32 -13.36 17.12
C PRO A 149 1.34 -12.24 17.18
N GLY A 150 1.23 -11.27 16.27
CA GLY A 150 2.12 -10.13 16.28
C GLY A 150 2.04 -9.48 17.66
N ILE A 151 3.14 -9.49 18.41
CA ILE A 151 3.18 -8.91 19.74
C ILE A 151 3.08 -7.40 19.56
N ARG A 152 1.88 -6.85 19.77
CA ARG A 152 1.67 -5.42 19.91
C ARG A 152 1.85 -5.09 21.38
N PHE A 153 2.93 -4.39 21.70
CA PHE A 153 3.09 -3.78 23.01
C PHE A 153 2.01 -2.72 23.19
N GLU A 154 1.20 -2.86 24.23
CA GLU A 154 0.13 -1.92 24.56
C GLU A 154 0.72 -0.52 24.80
N GLY A 155 0.16 0.50 24.15
CA GLY A 155 0.66 1.89 24.24
C GLY A 155 1.91 2.20 23.40
N ALA A 156 2.53 1.23 22.73
CA ALA A 156 3.66 1.52 21.84
C ALA A 156 3.18 2.07 20.49
N PRO A 157 3.60 3.28 20.08
CA PRO A 157 3.34 3.75 18.72
C PRO A 157 4.02 2.82 17.71
N PRO A 158 3.41 2.56 16.54
CA PRO A 158 4.04 1.72 15.53
C PRO A 158 5.41 2.28 15.18
N LEU A 159 6.44 1.42 15.21
CA LEU A 159 7.79 1.78 14.78
C LEU A 159 7.70 2.43 13.40
N LYS A 160 8.02 3.72 13.32
CA LYS A 160 8.14 4.41 12.04
C LYS A 160 9.27 3.73 11.29
N ALA A 161 8.98 3.20 10.10
CA ALA A 161 10.02 2.70 9.22
C ALA A 161 11.05 3.82 9.05
N SER A 162 12.29 3.58 9.45
CA SER A 162 13.40 4.50 9.22
C SER A 162 13.42 4.78 7.72
N ALA A 163 13.11 6.02 7.36
CA ALA A 163 13.30 6.49 6.00
C ALA A 163 14.79 6.33 5.72
N GLY A 164 15.11 5.41 4.81
CA GLY A 164 16.48 5.10 4.44
C GLY A 164 17.28 6.38 4.21
N GLU A 165 18.33 6.51 5.00
CA GLU A 165 19.39 7.48 4.84
C GLU A 165 19.90 7.35 3.40
N LYS A 166 19.63 8.37 2.59
CA LYS A 166 20.20 8.46 1.25
C LYS A 166 21.67 8.82 1.42
N GLY A 167 22.55 7.84 1.19
CA GLY A 167 23.94 8.10 0.79
C GLY A 167 23.98 8.72 -0.59
#